data_AF-A0A9W7Y7Z1-F1
#
_entry.id   AF-A0A9W7Y7Z1-F1
#
_cell.length_a   1.000
_cell.length_b   1.000
_cell.length_c   1.000
_cell.angle_alpha   90.00
_cell.angle_beta   90.00
_cell.angle_gamma   90.00
#
_symmetry.space_group_name_H-M   'P 1'
#
loop_
_entity.id
_entity.type
_entity.pdbx_description
1 polymer ?
#
loop_
_entity_poly.entity_id
_entity_poly.type
_entity_poly.pdbx_seq_one_letter_code
_entity_poly.pdbx_strand_id
1 'polypeptide(L)'
;MAGILRSWALAAEQRPLLTVVTTNGVLGGLGDVLAQAIESRGRQQRIRWDPRRTLRFVAWGAVCAPVFRRWYIFLSRTFPLPPAQPRRNRLAYLAAVAKRVAADQIIYAPAGIAAFFTAMALMEGHGTDVATARLRERFGPTLAANYAVWPAVQAVNLGVIPPVFRVPFGSVVGIFWNAFMSWTNARAAHATDEPSKHGQRT
;
A
#
# COMPACT_ATOMS: atom_id res chain seq x y z
N MET A 1 10.79 1.60 24.25
CA MET A 1 10.00 1.89 23.02
C MET A 1 9.33 3.26 22.99
N ALA A 2 8.87 3.83 24.11
CA ALA A 2 8.22 5.15 24.13
C ALA A 2 9.11 6.33 23.69
N GLY A 3 10.44 6.26 23.93
CA GLY A 3 11.38 7.31 23.55
C GLY A 3 11.53 7.48 22.04
N ILE A 4 11.68 6.38 21.28
CA ILE A 4 11.89 6.44 19.82
C ILE A 4 10.68 7.02 19.10
N LEU A 5 9.47 6.57 19.46
CA LEU A 5 8.23 7.10 18.87
C LEU A 5 8.03 8.59 19.18
N ARG A 6 8.40 9.01 20.41
CA ARG A 6 8.31 10.41 20.80
C ARG A 6 9.34 11.28 20.08
N SER A 7 10.59 10.84 19.98
CA SER A 7 11.64 11.52 19.21
C SER A 7 11.28 11.62 17.73
N TRP A 8 10.72 10.55 17.16
CA TRP A 8 10.22 10.56 15.79
C TRP A 8 9.05 11.51 15.61
N ALA A 9 8.08 11.53 16.53
CA ALA A 9 6.94 12.46 16.46
C ALA A 9 7.40 13.92 16.51
N LEU A 10 8.34 14.25 17.39
CA LEU A 10 8.96 15.58 17.47
C LEU A 10 9.68 15.95 16.17
N ALA A 11 10.45 15.02 15.59
CA ALA A 11 11.09 15.23 14.29
C ALA A 11 10.08 15.40 13.15
N ALA A 12 8.93 14.70 13.22
CA ALA A 12 7.84 14.83 12.25
C ALA A 12 7.08 16.16 12.39
N GLU A 13 7.04 16.75 13.58
CA GLU A 13 6.48 18.10 13.78
C GLU A 13 7.45 19.18 13.28
N GLN A 14 8.74 19.04 13.57
CA GLN A 14 9.77 20.02 13.15
C GLN A 14 10.08 19.98 11.66
N ARG A 15 10.17 18.78 11.06
CA ARG A 15 10.53 18.56 9.65
C ARG A 15 9.63 17.51 9.00
N PRO A 16 8.33 17.82 8.81
CA PRO A 16 7.31 16.83 8.43
C PRO A 16 7.58 16.14 7.10
N LEU A 17 8.11 16.84 6.10
CA LEU A 17 8.37 16.22 4.79
C LEU A 17 9.56 15.26 4.85
N LEU A 18 10.68 15.70 5.43
CA LEU A 18 11.88 14.88 5.56
C LEU A 18 11.57 13.60 6.34
N THR A 19 10.93 13.72 7.50
CA THR A 19 10.64 12.59 8.37
C THR A 19 9.73 11.57 7.68
N VAL A 20 8.69 12.02 6.97
CA VAL A 20 7.76 11.11 6.27
C VAL A 20 8.41 10.47 5.04
N VAL A 21 9.22 11.20 4.28
CA VAL A 21 9.97 10.67 3.13
C VAL A 21 10.96 9.60 3.57
N THR A 22 11.79 9.88 4.57
CA THR A 22 12.77 8.92 5.10
C THR A 22 12.07 7.70 5.68
N THR A 23 11.03 7.89 6.47
CA THR A 23 10.29 6.78 7.09
C THR A 23 9.64 5.89 6.05
N ASN A 24 8.98 6.47 5.04
CA ASN A 24 8.32 5.69 4.00
C ASN A 24 9.31 4.99 3.06
N GLY A 25 10.45 5.61 2.77
CA GLY A 25 11.53 4.97 2.01
C GLY A 25 12.09 3.75 2.74
N VAL A 26 12.39 3.89 4.04
CA VAL A 26 12.86 2.77 4.87
C VAL A 26 11.83 1.65 4.95
N LEU A 27 10.56 1.98 5.20
CA LEU A 27 9.48 0.99 5.25
C LEU A 27 9.26 0.30 3.89
N GLY A 28 9.37 1.04 2.79
CA GLY A 28 9.33 0.47 1.44
C GLY A 28 10.46 -0.54 1.19
N GLY A 29 11.69 -0.19 1.58
CA GLY A 29 12.84 -1.09 1.47
C GLY A 29 12.71 -2.34 2.33
N LEU A 30 12.32 -2.19 3.61
CA LEU A 30 12.08 -3.33 4.51
C LEU A 30 10.95 -4.25 3.99
N GLY A 31 9.90 -3.65 3.44
CA GLY A 31 8.79 -4.38 2.84
C GLY A 31 9.22 -5.26 1.68
N ASP A 32 10.06 -4.71 0.80
CA ASP A 32 10.57 -5.46 -0.34
C ASP A 32 11.53 -6.57 0.07
N VAL A 33 12.41 -6.33 1.05
CA VAL A 33 13.29 -7.38 1.61
C VAL A 33 12.48 -8.55 2.16
N LEU A 34 11.40 -8.27 2.91
CA LEU A 34 10.49 -9.29 3.41
C LEU A 34 9.76 -10.03 2.29
N ALA A 35 9.28 -9.31 1.27
CA ALA A 35 8.62 -9.92 0.12
C ALA A 35 9.57 -10.87 -0.64
N GLN A 36 10.81 -10.48 -0.86
CA GLN A 36 11.83 -11.33 -1.50
C GLN A 36 12.19 -12.57 -0.65
N ALA A 37 12.21 -12.43 0.67
CA ALA A 37 12.44 -13.55 1.59
C ALA A 37 11.27 -14.56 1.57
N ILE A 38 10.03 -14.10 1.48
CA ILE A 38 8.85 -14.96 1.37
C ILE A 38 8.83 -15.67 0.00
N GLU A 39 9.10 -14.93 -1.08
CA GLU A 39 9.10 -15.43 -2.45
C GLU A 39 10.16 -16.53 -2.66
N SER A 40 11.37 -16.33 -2.13
CA SER A 40 12.45 -17.34 -2.18
C SER A 40 12.11 -18.61 -1.40
N ARG A 41 11.46 -18.49 -0.23
CA ARG A 41 10.96 -19.65 0.53
C ARG A 41 9.87 -20.40 -0.21
N GLY A 42 8.91 -19.69 -0.82
CA GLY A 42 7.81 -20.30 -1.57
C GLY A 42 8.26 -21.11 -2.79
N ARG A 43 9.38 -20.72 -3.43
CA ARG A 43 9.94 -21.43 -4.59
C ARG A 43 11.00 -22.49 -4.24
N GLN A 44 11.26 -22.78 -2.97
CA GLN A 44 12.37 -23.63 -2.51
C GLN A 44 13.74 -23.23 -3.09
N GLN A 45 13.95 -21.96 -3.41
CA GLN A 45 15.21 -21.45 -3.95
C GLN A 45 16.07 -20.82 -2.84
N ARG A 46 17.40 -20.81 -3.01
CA ARG A 46 18.28 -20.01 -2.15
C ARG A 46 17.85 -18.54 -2.21
N ILE A 47 17.87 -17.85 -1.06
CA ILE A 47 17.52 -16.43 -0.97
C ILE A 47 18.48 -15.64 -1.87
N ARG A 48 17.98 -15.20 -3.03
CA ARG A 48 18.71 -14.32 -3.95
C ARG A 48 18.13 -12.92 -3.81
N TRP A 49 18.75 -12.12 -2.94
CA TRP A 49 18.34 -10.74 -2.75
C TRP A 49 18.72 -9.88 -3.96
N ASP A 50 17.74 -9.16 -4.50
CA ASP A 50 17.90 -8.14 -5.54
C ASP A 50 17.92 -6.74 -4.89
N PRO A 51 19.11 -6.15 -4.67
CA PRO A 51 19.23 -4.81 -4.10
C PRO A 51 18.69 -3.71 -5.02
N ARG A 52 18.67 -3.93 -6.34
CA ARG A 52 18.15 -2.94 -7.29
C ARG A 52 16.63 -2.86 -7.20
N ARG A 53 15.95 -3.98 -6.92
CA ARG A 53 14.51 -4.00 -6.62
C ARG A 53 14.23 -3.26 -5.32
N THR A 54 14.98 -3.54 -4.26
CA THR A 54 14.80 -2.85 -2.97
C THR A 54 15.00 -1.34 -3.10
N LEU A 55 16.00 -0.88 -3.85
CA LEU A 55 16.23 0.54 -4.09
C LEU A 55 15.06 1.22 -4.82
N ARG A 56 14.44 0.55 -5.80
CA ARG A 56 13.24 1.04 -6.49
C ARG A 56 12.07 1.24 -5.51
N PHE A 57 11.87 0.32 -4.56
CA PHE A 57 10.85 0.46 -3.52
C PHE A 57 11.15 1.57 -2.51
N VAL A 58 12.42 1.77 -2.15
CA VAL A 58 12.85 2.91 -1.32
C VAL A 58 12.56 4.23 -2.04
N ALA A 59 12.94 4.34 -3.31
CA ALA A 59 12.69 5.53 -4.13
C ALA A 59 11.19 5.80 -4.31
N TRP A 60 10.41 4.76 -4.61
CA TRP A 60 8.96 4.85 -4.71
C TRP A 60 8.32 5.32 -3.41
N GLY A 61 8.71 4.72 -2.27
CA GLY A 61 8.25 5.15 -0.94
C GLY A 61 8.58 6.62 -0.66
N ALA A 62 9.80 7.05 -0.98
CA ALA A 62 10.21 8.44 -0.83
C ALA A 62 9.38 9.42 -1.68
N VAL A 63 9.06 9.05 -2.94
CA VAL A 63 8.27 9.88 -3.86
C VAL A 63 6.78 9.91 -3.49
N CYS A 64 6.21 8.80 -3.05
CA CYS A 64 4.78 8.75 -2.69
C CYS A 64 4.47 9.40 -1.35
N ALA A 65 5.43 9.44 -0.42
CA ALA A 65 5.28 10.07 0.90
C ALA A 65 4.66 11.48 0.87
N PRO A 66 5.17 12.46 0.09
CA PRO A 66 4.56 13.79 0.01
C PRO A 66 3.16 13.78 -0.62
N VAL A 67 2.91 12.87 -1.57
CA VAL A 67 1.59 12.70 -2.22
C VAL A 67 0.56 12.22 -1.20
N PHE A 68 0.88 11.15 -0.46
CA PHE A 68 0.03 10.63 0.63
C PHE A 68 -0.26 11.71 1.67
N ARG A 69 0.77 12.43 2.12
CA ARG A 69 0.60 13.51 3.11
C ARG A 69 -0.36 14.58 2.60
N ARG A 70 -0.19 15.04 1.36
CA ARG A 70 -1.03 16.10 0.79
C ARG A 70 -2.47 15.62 0.60
N TRP A 71 -2.66 14.37 0.19
CA TRP A 71 -3.98 13.73 0.09
C TRP A 71 -4.69 13.66 1.45
N TYR A 72 -4.02 13.20 2.50
CA TYR A 72 -4.61 13.14 3.83
C TYR A 72 -4.95 14.51 4.41
N ILE A 73 -4.14 15.54 4.13
CA ILE A 73 -4.46 16.92 4.48
C ILE A 73 -5.72 17.38 3.74
N PHE A 74 -5.81 17.11 2.44
CA PHE A 74 -7.00 17.43 1.63
C PHE A 74 -8.26 16.77 2.21
N LEU A 75 -8.24 15.45 2.44
CA LEU A 75 -9.36 14.73 3.04
C LEU A 75 -9.75 15.28 4.42
N SER A 76 -8.74 15.69 5.20
CA SER A 76 -8.99 16.23 6.55
C SER A 76 -9.67 17.60 6.52
N ARG A 77 -9.38 18.42 5.50
CA ARG A 77 -9.99 19.74 5.30
C ARG A 77 -11.37 19.65 4.68
N THR A 78 -11.55 18.79 3.67
CA THR A 78 -12.82 18.62 2.95
C THR A 78 -13.87 17.91 3.79
N PHE A 79 -13.45 16.93 4.59
CA PHE A 79 -14.34 16.16 5.47
C PHE A 79 -13.85 16.26 6.92
N PRO A 80 -14.06 17.38 7.63
CA PRO A 80 -13.59 17.53 9.00
C PRO A 80 -14.29 16.52 9.93
N LEU A 81 -13.52 15.96 10.88
CA LEU A 81 -14.10 15.11 11.93
C LEU A 81 -14.76 16.02 12.97
N PRO A 82 -15.99 15.73 13.42
CA PRO A 82 -16.59 16.42 14.55
C PRO A 82 -15.71 16.31 15.80
N PRO A 83 -15.79 17.27 16.75
CA PRO A 83 -15.11 17.17 18.03
C PRO A 83 -15.45 15.84 18.72
N ALA A 84 -14.47 15.25 19.40
CA ALA A 84 -14.63 13.98 20.11
C ALA A 84 -15.58 14.15 21.32
N GLN A 85 -16.89 14.16 21.05
CA GLN A 85 -17.95 14.09 22.03
C GLN A 85 -18.67 12.74 21.85
N PRO A 86 -18.34 11.73 22.67
CA PRO A 86 -18.59 10.31 22.35
C PRO A 86 -20.06 9.91 22.14
N ARG A 87 -21.02 10.64 22.72
CA ARG A 87 -22.44 10.23 22.71
C ARG A 87 -23.34 11.01 21.74
N ARG A 88 -23.02 12.27 21.45
CA ARG A 88 -23.93 13.15 20.67
C ARG A 88 -23.66 13.15 19.17
N ASN A 89 -22.42 12.85 18.76
CA ASN A 89 -21.95 13.04 17.37
C ASN A 89 -21.42 11.76 16.69
N ARG A 90 -21.72 10.57 17.23
CA ARG A 90 -21.18 9.30 16.68
C ARG A 90 -21.56 9.06 15.22
N LEU A 91 -22.82 9.31 14.85
CA LEU A 91 -23.28 9.16 13.46
C LEU A 91 -22.58 10.14 12.51
N ALA A 92 -22.46 11.42 12.92
CA ALA A 92 -21.76 12.43 12.14
C ALA A 92 -20.26 12.08 11.97
N TYR A 93 -19.63 11.55 13.02
CA TYR A 93 -18.25 11.08 12.97
C TYR A 93 -18.10 9.90 12.00
N LEU A 94 -18.94 8.86 12.11
CA LEU A 94 -18.91 7.71 11.21
C LEU A 94 -19.18 8.12 9.75
N ALA A 95 -20.11 9.04 9.52
CA ALA A 95 -20.37 9.59 8.19
C ALA A 95 -19.15 10.37 7.64
N ALA A 96 -18.46 11.16 8.46
CA ALA A 96 -17.25 11.86 8.05
C ALA A 96 -16.11 10.88 7.70
N VAL A 97 -15.91 9.83 8.50
CA VAL A 97 -14.95 8.76 8.19
C VAL A 97 -15.34 8.04 6.89
N ALA A 98 -16.60 7.67 6.73
CA ALA A 98 -17.09 7.01 5.52
C ALA A 98 -16.87 7.86 4.27
N LYS A 99 -17.13 9.16 4.32
CA LYS A 99 -16.85 10.09 3.20
C LYS A 99 -15.36 10.14 2.85
N ARG A 100 -14.48 10.17 3.86
CA ARG A 100 -13.03 10.12 3.64
C ARG A 100 -12.60 8.82 2.98
N VAL A 101 -13.09 7.68 3.47
CA VAL A 101 -12.79 6.36 2.89
C VAL A 101 -13.34 6.26 1.48
N ALA A 102 -14.56 6.71 1.23
CA ALA A 102 -15.15 6.70 -0.11
C ALA A 102 -14.33 7.55 -1.09
N ALA A 103 -13.93 8.76 -0.72
CA ALA A 103 -13.07 9.60 -1.55
C ALA A 103 -11.71 8.94 -1.82
N ASP A 104 -11.12 8.30 -0.81
CA ASP A 104 -9.86 7.57 -0.95
C ASP A 104 -10.00 6.38 -1.91
N GLN A 105 -11.05 5.57 -1.77
CA GLN A 105 -11.25 4.38 -2.59
C GLN A 105 -11.71 4.70 -4.00
N ILE A 106 -12.47 5.78 -4.23
CA ILE A 106 -12.98 6.13 -5.57
C ILE A 106 -11.95 6.92 -6.38
N ILE A 107 -11.14 7.75 -5.73
CA ILE A 107 -10.21 8.66 -6.41
C ILE A 107 -8.78 8.16 -6.27
N TYR A 108 -8.33 7.99 -5.04
CA TYR A 108 -6.92 7.75 -4.76
C TYR A 108 -6.49 6.33 -5.09
N ALA A 109 -7.29 5.31 -4.74
CA ALA A 109 -6.92 3.92 -4.98
C ALA A 109 -6.79 3.59 -6.49
N PRO A 110 -7.73 3.96 -7.38
CA PRO A 110 -7.60 3.75 -8.82
C PRO A 110 -6.39 4.50 -9.39
N ALA A 111 -6.23 5.78 -9.05
CA ALA A 111 -5.11 6.58 -9.54
C ALA A 111 -3.75 6.05 -9.04
N GLY A 112 -3.68 5.65 -7.77
CA GLY A 112 -2.48 5.12 -7.13
C GLY A 112 -2.05 3.78 -7.70
N ILE A 113 -2.98 2.85 -7.91
CA ILE A 113 -2.71 1.55 -8.54
C ILE A 113 -2.23 1.76 -9.99
N ALA A 114 -2.89 2.66 -10.74
CA ALA A 114 -2.48 2.96 -12.10
C ALA A 114 -1.07 3.56 -12.15
N ALA A 115 -0.80 4.57 -11.31
CA ALA A 115 0.50 5.21 -11.20
C ALA A 115 1.60 4.22 -10.78
N PHE A 116 1.31 3.30 -9.86
CA PHE A 116 2.25 2.26 -9.43
C PHE A 116 2.67 1.35 -10.59
N PHE A 117 1.71 0.77 -11.32
CA PHE A 117 2.05 -0.11 -12.43
C PHE A 117 2.81 0.61 -13.55
N THR A 118 2.43 1.83 -13.87
CA THR A 118 3.15 2.66 -14.84
C THR A 118 4.56 2.98 -14.38
N ALA A 119 4.73 3.46 -13.16
CA ALA A 119 6.05 3.80 -12.62
C ALA A 119 6.97 2.59 -12.53
N MET A 120 6.46 1.44 -12.07
CA MET A 120 7.24 0.21 -12.00
C MET A 120 7.67 -0.30 -13.37
N ALA A 121 6.80 -0.25 -14.38
CA ALA A 121 7.15 -0.64 -15.74
C ALA A 121 8.27 0.25 -16.31
N LEU A 122 8.18 1.57 -16.12
CA LEU A 122 9.22 2.51 -16.53
C LEU A 122 10.54 2.29 -15.78
N MET A 123 10.49 2.03 -14.47
CA MET A 123 11.66 1.75 -13.64
C MET A 123 12.34 0.40 -13.99
N GLU A 124 11.60 -0.54 -14.54
CA GLU A 124 12.13 -1.81 -15.08
C GLU A 124 12.75 -1.65 -16.48
N GLY A 125 12.67 -0.45 -17.07
CA GLY A 125 13.16 -0.18 -18.42
C GLY A 125 12.21 -0.67 -19.52
N HIS A 126 10.97 -1.01 -19.18
CA HIS A 126 9.96 -1.38 -20.16
C HIS A 126 9.30 -0.13 -20.77
N GLY A 127 8.92 -0.22 -22.04
CA GLY A 127 8.17 0.83 -22.73
C GLY A 127 6.74 0.99 -22.21
N THR A 128 6.09 2.09 -22.63
CA THR A 128 4.69 2.43 -22.28
C THR A 128 3.68 1.36 -22.71
N ASP A 129 4.03 0.56 -23.72
CA ASP A 129 3.18 -0.50 -24.24
C ASP A 129 3.02 -1.64 -23.22
N VAL A 130 4.13 -1.99 -22.55
CA VAL A 130 4.15 -2.99 -21.47
C VAL A 130 3.41 -2.48 -20.23
N ALA A 131 3.57 -1.20 -19.90
CA ALA A 131 2.80 -0.57 -18.83
C ALA A 131 1.29 -0.64 -19.10
N THR A 132 0.88 -0.32 -20.33
CA THR A 132 -0.52 -0.34 -20.76
C THR A 132 -1.11 -1.76 -20.74
N ALA A 133 -0.36 -2.75 -21.23
CA ALA A 133 -0.78 -4.15 -21.17
C ALA A 133 -0.96 -4.62 -19.71
N ARG A 134 0.01 -4.35 -18.83
CA ARG A 134 -0.09 -4.68 -17.40
C ARG A 134 -1.28 -4.02 -16.72
N LEU A 135 -1.56 -2.76 -17.05
CA LEU A 135 -2.76 -2.08 -16.56
C LEU A 135 -4.03 -2.80 -17.03
N ARG A 136 -4.17 -3.09 -18.33
CA ARG A 136 -5.37 -3.77 -18.85
C ARG A 136 -5.63 -5.12 -18.18
N GLU A 137 -4.58 -5.90 -17.95
CA GLU A 137 -4.70 -7.24 -17.39
C GLU A 137 -4.85 -7.24 -15.86
N ARG A 138 -4.06 -6.42 -15.15
CA ARG A 138 -3.92 -6.52 -13.69
C ARG A 138 -4.70 -5.47 -12.92
N PHE A 139 -5.10 -4.37 -13.55
CA PHE A 139 -5.76 -3.27 -12.85
C PHE A 139 -7.06 -3.70 -12.18
N GLY A 140 -7.97 -4.32 -12.93
CA GLY A 140 -9.28 -4.78 -12.42
C GLY A 140 -9.16 -5.76 -11.24
N PRO A 141 -8.43 -6.87 -11.39
CA PRO A 141 -8.22 -7.83 -10.29
C PRO A 141 -7.54 -7.19 -9.07
N THR A 142 -6.54 -6.33 -9.29
CA THR A 142 -5.85 -5.64 -8.19
C THR A 142 -6.77 -4.67 -7.46
N LEU A 143 -7.60 -3.93 -8.20
CA LEU A 143 -8.55 -2.99 -7.62
C LEU A 143 -9.65 -3.72 -6.82
N ALA A 144 -10.15 -4.84 -7.32
CA ALA A 144 -11.12 -5.68 -6.61
C ALA A 144 -10.53 -6.22 -5.30
N ALA A 145 -9.32 -6.78 -5.35
CA ALA A 145 -8.63 -7.24 -4.15
C ALA A 145 -8.34 -6.07 -3.19
N ASN A 146 -8.00 -4.89 -3.71
CA ASN A 146 -7.78 -3.70 -2.92
C ASN A 146 -9.06 -3.32 -2.14
N TYR A 147 -10.21 -3.30 -2.80
CA TYR A 147 -11.50 -2.98 -2.16
C TYR A 147 -11.95 -4.02 -1.12
N ALA A 148 -11.43 -5.25 -1.16
CA ALA A 148 -11.73 -6.24 -0.13
C ALA A 148 -11.05 -5.93 1.23
N VAL A 149 -9.93 -5.22 1.23
CA VAL A 149 -9.09 -5.04 2.43
C VAL A 149 -8.95 -3.57 2.83
N TRP A 150 -8.65 -2.71 1.87
CA TRP A 150 -8.24 -1.33 2.15
C TRP A 150 -9.34 -0.42 2.69
N PRO A 151 -10.64 -0.56 2.39
CA PRO A 151 -11.66 0.27 3.02
C PRO A 151 -11.66 0.15 4.54
N ALA A 152 -11.49 -1.05 5.09
CA ALA A 152 -11.41 -1.27 6.53
C ALA A 152 -10.13 -0.67 7.13
N VAL A 153 -8.99 -0.88 6.48
CA VAL A 153 -7.70 -0.29 6.88
C VAL A 153 -7.78 1.23 6.90
N GLN A 154 -8.38 1.83 5.87
CA GLN A 154 -8.48 3.28 5.72
C GLN A 154 -9.51 3.89 6.68
N ALA A 155 -10.56 3.15 7.05
CA ALA A 155 -11.47 3.59 8.11
C ALA A 155 -10.72 3.76 9.45
N VAL A 156 -9.85 2.81 9.80
CA VAL A 156 -8.99 2.92 10.99
C VAL A 156 -8.00 4.07 10.82
N ASN A 157 -7.33 4.16 9.67
CA ASN A 157 -6.31 5.18 9.40
C ASN A 157 -6.86 6.62 9.46
N LEU A 158 -8.01 6.86 8.83
CA LEU A 158 -8.59 8.20 8.67
C LEU A 158 -9.52 8.60 9.81
N GLY A 159 -9.99 7.63 10.60
CA GLY A 159 -10.79 7.85 11.80
C GLY A 159 -9.95 7.93 13.07
N VAL A 160 -9.10 6.92 13.32
CA VAL A 160 -8.46 6.70 14.62
C VAL A 160 -7.01 7.19 14.64
N ILE A 161 -6.26 6.97 13.57
CA ILE A 161 -4.81 7.25 13.55
C ILE A 161 -4.55 8.77 13.49
N PRO A 162 -3.70 9.31 14.39
CA PRO A 162 -3.34 10.73 14.37
C PRO A 162 -2.64 11.11 13.05
N PRO A 163 -2.83 12.34 12.52
CA PRO A 163 -2.35 12.74 11.20
C PRO A 163 -0.88 12.44 10.92
N VAL A 164 -0.01 12.60 11.92
CA VAL A 164 1.43 12.35 11.80
C VAL A 164 1.75 10.88 11.51
N PHE A 165 0.95 9.94 12.02
CA PHE A 165 1.19 8.51 11.90
C PHE A 165 0.47 7.84 10.72
N ARG A 166 -0.36 8.57 9.96
CA ARG A 166 -1.20 7.96 8.91
C ARG A 166 -0.41 7.35 7.76
N VAL A 167 0.65 8.03 7.33
CA VAL A 167 1.54 7.52 6.27
C VAL A 167 2.27 6.27 6.74
N PRO A 168 3.03 6.26 7.85
CA PRO A 168 3.74 5.05 8.29
C PRO A 168 2.82 3.89 8.64
N PHE A 169 1.62 4.16 9.17
CA PHE A 169 0.59 3.13 9.37
C PHE A 169 0.24 2.44 8.05
N GLY A 170 -0.07 3.22 7.01
CA GLY A 170 -0.38 2.70 5.68
C GLY A 170 0.78 1.90 5.08
N SER A 171 2.02 2.35 5.26
CA SER A 171 3.21 1.65 4.79
C SER A 171 3.39 0.29 5.46
N VAL A 172 3.18 0.20 6.79
CA VAL A 172 3.26 -1.07 7.53
C VAL A 172 2.22 -2.06 7.01
N VAL A 173 0.96 -1.63 6.84
CA VAL A 173 -0.09 -2.48 6.27
C VAL A 173 0.24 -2.87 4.84
N GLY A 174 0.84 -1.96 4.07
CA GLY A 174 1.32 -2.21 2.71
C GLY A 174 2.37 -3.32 2.61
N ILE A 175 3.21 -3.52 3.64
CA ILE A 175 4.15 -4.65 3.68
C ILE A 175 3.39 -5.98 3.68
N PHE A 176 2.36 -6.10 4.55
CA PHE A 176 1.53 -7.30 4.61
C PHE A 176 0.73 -7.52 3.33
N TRP A 177 0.23 -6.44 2.73
CA TRP A 177 -0.45 -6.50 1.43
C TRP A 177 0.45 -7.04 0.32
N ASN A 178 1.69 -6.56 0.22
CA ASN A 178 2.65 -7.05 -0.76
C ASN A 178 2.98 -8.53 -0.56
N ALA A 179 3.14 -8.97 0.69
CA ALA A 179 3.33 -10.38 1.03
C ALA A 179 2.13 -11.23 0.62
N PHE A 180 0.90 -10.77 0.89
CA PHE A 180 -0.34 -11.43 0.51
C PHE A 180 -0.46 -11.57 -1.01
N MET A 181 -0.23 -10.49 -1.77
CA MET A 181 -0.26 -10.50 -3.23
C MET A 181 0.83 -11.41 -3.84
N SER A 182 2.01 -11.48 -3.23
CA SER A 182 3.07 -12.40 -3.68
C SER A 182 2.63 -13.87 -3.50
N TRP A 183 2.02 -14.18 -2.36
CA TRP A 183 1.53 -15.53 -2.08
C TRP A 183 0.36 -15.95 -2.99
N THR A 184 -0.61 -15.07 -3.24
CA THR A 184 -1.72 -15.39 -4.15
C THR A 184 -1.25 -15.59 -5.59
N ASN A 185 -0.34 -14.73 -6.07
CA ASN A 185 0.26 -14.87 -7.40
C ASN A 185 1.08 -16.16 -7.54
N ALA A 186 1.82 -16.57 -6.51
CA ALA A 186 2.56 -17.83 -6.52
C ALA A 186 1.64 -19.04 -6.64
N ARG A 187 0.51 -19.05 -5.93
CA ARG A 187 -0.47 -20.15 -5.99
C ARG A 187 -1.21 -20.22 -7.32
N ALA A 188 -1.52 -19.09 -7.93
CA ALA A 188 -2.14 -19.05 -9.25
C ALA A 188 -1.22 -19.64 -10.33
N ALA A 189 0.09 -19.37 -10.26
CA ALA A 189 1.07 -19.97 -11.17
C ALA A 189 1.10 -21.51 -11.03
N HIS A 190 1.11 -22.04 -9.81
CA HIS A 190 1.09 -23.49 -9.57
C HIS A 190 -0.19 -24.18 -10.04
N ALA A 191 -1.35 -23.53 -9.95
CA ALA A 191 -2.61 -24.10 -10.42
C ALA A 191 -2.71 -24.18 -11.96
N THR A 192 -1.91 -23.38 -12.68
CA THR A 192 -1.91 -23.37 -14.15
C THR A 192 -0.96 -24.44 -14.72
N ASP A 193 0.01 -24.90 -13.92
CA ASP A 193 0.99 -25.94 -14.28
C ASP A 193 0.54 -27.38 -13.91
N GLU A 194 -0.63 -27.57 -13.26
CA GLU A 194 -1.21 -28.90 -13.08
C GLU A 194 -1.86 -29.36 -14.40
N PRO A 195 -1.33 -30.38 -15.10
CA PRO A 195 -2.01 -30.93 -16.25
C PRO A 195 -3.30 -31.59 -15.77
N SER A 196 -4.40 -31.28 -16.46
CA SER A 196 -5.70 -31.91 -16.28
C SER A 196 -5.60 -33.44 -16.33
N LYS A 197 -5.42 -34.07 -15.17
CA LYS A 197 -5.61 -35.51 -14.98
C LYS A 197 -7.11 -35.82 -14.98
N HIS A 198 -7.79 -35.59 -16.10
CA HIS A 198 -9.16 -36.04 -16.35
C HIS A 198 -9.39 -36.33 -17.84
N GLY A 199 -8.49 -37.13 -18.40
CA GLY A 199 -8.60 -37.64 -19.76
C GLY A 199 -7.99 -39.03 -19.86
N GLN A 200 -8.49 -39.98 -19.06
CA GLN A 200 -8.41 -41.43 -19.30
C GLN A 200 -8.94 -42.18 -18.07
N ARG A 201 -10.25 -42.45 -18.06
CA ARG A 201 -10.76 -43.71 -17.52
C ARG A 201 -11.87 -44.20 -18.43
N THR A 202 -11.52 -45.30 -19.11
CA THR A 202 -12.37 -46.37 -19.67
C THR A 202 -13.37 -45.99 -20.74
#